data_AF-A0A413GBE7-F1
#
_entry.id   AF-A0A413GBE7-F1
#
_cell.length_a   1.000
_cell.length_b   1.000
_cell.length_c   1.000
_cell.angle_alpha   90.00
_cell.angle_beta   90.00
_cell.angle_gamma   90.00
#
_symmetry.space_group_name_H-M   'P 1'
#
loop_
_entity.id
_entity.type
_entity.pdbx_description
1 polymer ?
#
loop_
_entity_poly.entity_id
_entity_poly.type
_entity_poly.pdbx_seq_one_letter_code
_entity_poly.pdbx_strand_id
1 'polypeptide(L)' 'MEKNYETLRIKFNKPLDEIDKEFDEEKEMFGVESLKEFIDGYESSRFTQISETEAIITSEYNMNHIVDWIERFAEDMVYS' A
#
# COMPACT_ATOMS: atom_id res chain seq x y z
N MET A 1 2.40 9.44 25.41
CA MET A 1 1.34 8.70 24.70
C MET A 1 2.02 7.56 23.98
N GLU A 2 1.58 6.32 24.22
CA GLU A 2 2.03 5.19 23.40
C GLU A 2 1.40 5.33 22.02
N LYS A 3 2.23 5.27 20.98
CA LYS A 3 1.76 5.25 19.60
C LYS A 3 1.33 3.83 19.27
N ASN A 4 0.08 3.64 18.88
CA ASN A 4 -0.46 2.34 18.49
C ASN A 4 -0.24 2.15 16.99
N TYR A 5 0.96 1.72 16.62
CA TYR A 5 1.22 1.34 15.24
C TYR A 5 0.65 -0.05 14.96
N GLU A 6 -0.22 -0.13 13.96
CA GLU A 6 -0.64 -1.38 13.36
C GLU A 6 0.39 -1.80 12.30
N THR A 7 0.60 -3.11 12.17
CA THR A 7 1.50 -3.70 11.17
C THR A 7 0.74 -4.75 10.38
N LEU A 8 0.76 -4.62 9.05
CA LEU A 8 0.15 -5.55 8.12
C LEU A 8 1.23 -6.09 7.17
N ARG A 9 1.31 -7.41 7.06
CA ARG A 9 1.97 -8.06 5.93
C ARG A 9 0.94 -8.31 4.87
N ILE A 10 1.26 -7.93 3.64
CA ILE A 10 0.33 -8.02 2.52
C ILE A 10 1.01 -8.70 1.33
N LYS A 11 0.24 -9.53 0.62
CA LYS A 11 0.66 -10.22 -0.60
C LYS A 11 -0.25 -9.83 -1.74
N PHE A 12 0.35 -9.32 -2.81
CA PHE A 12 -0.29 -8.92 -4.06
C PHE A 12 -0.32 -10.10 -5.04
N ASN A 13 -1.34 -10.17 -5.89
CA ASN A 13 -1.40 -11.19 -6.95
C ASN A 13 -0.53 -10.88 -8.17
N LYS A 14 -0.04 -9.63 -8.29
CA LYS A 14 0.87 -9.18 -9.35
C LYS A 14 2.13 -8.54 -8.74
N PRO A 15 3.26 -8.50 -9.48
CA PRO A 15 4.46 -7.82 -9.03
C PRO A 15 4.20 -6.36 -8.67
N LEU A 16 4.92 -5.84 -7.67
CA LEU A 16 4.85 -4.44 -7.27
C LEU A 16 5.27 -3.49 -8.39
N ASP A 17 6.22 -3.89 -9.23
CA ASP A 17 6.62 -3.11 -10.41
C ASP A 17 5.47 -2.96 -11.43
N GLU A 18 4.57 -3.95 -11.54
CA GLU A 18 3.37 -3.83 -12.37
C GLU A 18 2.32 -2.91 -11.73
N ILE A 19 2.19 -2.94 -10.40
CA ILE A 19 1.32 -2.01 -9.66
C ILE A 19 1.83 -0.57 -9.80
N ASP A 20 3.12 -0.33 -9.61
CA ASP A 20 3.72 1.00 -9.71
C ASP A 20 3.57 1.57 -11.13
N LYS A 21 3.60 0.70 -12.15
CA LYS A 21 3.32 1.11 -13.52
C LYS A 21 1.88 1.63 -13.70
N GLU A 22 0.90 1.04 -13.04
CA GLU A 22 -0.48 1.54 -13.06
C GLU A 22 -0.61 2.91 -12.37
N PHE A 23 0.14 3.14 -11.29
CA PHE A 23 0.23 4.45 -10.66
C PHE A 23 0.83 5.52 -11.58
N ASP A 24 1.89 5.17 -12.32
CA ASP A 24 2.50 6.08 -13.30
C ASP A 24 1.57 6.36 -14.49
N GLU A 25 0.89 5.34 -15.02
CA GLU A 25 -0.08 5.48 -16.12
C GLU A 25 -1.31 6.32 -15.72
N GLU A 26 -1.75 6.21 -14.46
CA GLU A 26 -2.90 6.95 -13.91
C GLU A 26 -2.47 8.07 -12.93
N LYS A 27 -1.31 8.66 -13.15
CA LYS A 27 -0.76 9.71 -12.27
C LYS A 27 -1.70 10.92 -12.07
N GLU A 28 -2.53 11.24 -13.06
CA GLU A 28 -3.55 12.30 -12.93
C GLU A 28 -4.62 11.98 -11.87
N MET A 29 -4.90 10.69 -11.62
CA MET A 29 -5.87 10.23 -10.64
C MET A 29 -5.26 10.08 -9.25
N PHE A 30 -4.06 9.49 -9.14
CA PHE A 30 -3.43 9.18 -7.85
C PHE A 30 -2.53 10.30 -7.32
N GLY A 31 -2.01 11.16 -8.21
CA GLY A 31 -1.11 12.26 -7.85
C GLY A 31 0.30 11.83 -7.40
N VAL A 32 0.61 10.54 -7.48
CA VAL A 32 1.89 9.91 -7.09
C VAL A 32 2.25 8.82 -8.10
N GLU A 33 3.52 8.42 -8.15
CA GLU A 33 4.06 7.52 -9.19
C GLU A 33 4.17 6.05 -8.76
N SER A 34 3.86 5.74 -7.49
CA SER A 34 3.97 4.38 -6.96
C SER A 34 3.03 4.13 -5.80
N LEU A 35 2.74 2.85 -5.53
CA LEU A 35 2.00 2.45 -4.33
C LEU A 35 2.76 2.84 -3.07
N LYS A 36 4.10 2.80 -3.10
CA LYS A 36 4.92 3.23 -1.98
C LYS A 36 4.69 4.71 -1.64
N GLU A 37 4.75 5.59 -2.63
CA GLU A 37 4.51 7.02 -2.43
C GLU A 37 3.09 7.29 -1.94
N PHE A 38 2.11 6.55 -2.47
CA PHE A 38 0.72 6.65 -2.04
C PHE A 38 0.57 6.32 -0.53
N ILE A 39 1.11 5.18 -0.09
CA ILE A 39 1.02 4.74 1.30
C ILE A 39 1.88 5.59 2.24
N ASP A 40 3.09 5.95 1.83
CA ASP A 40 3.98 6.83 2.61
C ASP A 40 3.41 8.26 2.73
N GLY A 41 2.49 8.66 1.84
CA GLY A 41 1.76 9.91 1.89
C GLY A 41 0.75 10.01 3.03
N TYR A 42 0.27 8.87 3.56
CA TYR A 42 -0.60 8.86 4.73
C TYR A 42 0.20 9.19 6.00
N GLU A 43 -0.36 10.06 6.85
CA GLU A 43 0.29 10.45 8.10
C GLU A 43 0.65 9.22 8.94
N SER A 44 1.89 9.21 9.44
CA SER A 44 2.43 8.15 10.30
C SER A 44 2.27 6.75 9.70
N SER A 45 2.40 6.65 8.37
CA SER A 45 2.36 5.39 7.62
C SER A 45 3.69 5.11 6.91
N ARG A 46 3.98 3.83 6.66
CA ARG A 46 5.17 3.41 5.93
C ARG A 46 4.93 2.11 5.18
N PHE A 47 5.38 2.08 3.93
CA PHE A 47 5.43 0.93 3.07
C PHE A 47 6.87 0.42 2.90
N THR A 48 7.08 -0.87 3.16
CA THR A 48 8.37 -1.56 3.00
C THR A 48 8.17 -2.80 2.14
N GLN A 49 8.61 -2.74 0.89
CA GLN A 49 8.66 -3.91 0.02
C GLN A 49 9.62 -4.96 0.59
N ILE A 50 9.20 -6.21 0.63
CA ILE A 50 10.01 -7.33 1.14
C ILE A 50 10.19 -8.45 0.10
N SER A 51 9.39 -8.47 -0.96
CA SER A 51 9.58 -9.32 -2.14
C SER A 51 8.97 -8.66 -3.37
N GLU A 52 9.04 -9.33 -4.52
CA GLU A 52 8.39 -8.89 -5.76
C GLU A 52 6.87 -8.70 -5.59
N THR A 53 6.23 -9.46 -4.71
CA THR A 53 4.76 -9.50 -4.54
C THR A 53 4.31 -9.27 -3.10
N GLU A 54 5.21 -8.89 -2.19
CA GLU A 54 4.87 -8.71 -0.77
C GLU A 54 5.47 -7.43 -0.19
N ALA A 55 4.73 -6.85 0.75
CA ALA A 55 5.16 -5.69 1.51
C ALA A 55 4.73 -5.77 2.98
N ILE A 56 5.40 -4.98 3.81
CA ILE A 56 4.99 -4.65 5.17
C ILE A 56 4.50 -3.20 5.16
N ILE A 57 3.30 -3.00 5.67
CA ILE A 57 2.70 -1.68 5.90
C ILE A 57 2.62 -1.46 7.41
N THR A 58 3.09 -0.32 7.88
CA THR A 58 2.84 0.14 9.24
C THR A 58 2.06 1.44 9.21
N SER A 59 1.04 1.60 10.04
CA SER A 59 0.27 2.85 10.15
C SER A 59 -0.23 3.06 11.57
N GLU A 60 -0.23 4.30 12.04
CA GLU A 60 -0.77 4.66 13.36
C GLU A 60 -2.29 4.90 13.32
N TYR A 61 -2.81 5.42 12.20
CA TYR A 61 -4.18 5.92 12.12
C TYR A 61 -4.95 5.46 10.87
N ASN A 62 -4.24 5.03 9.83
CA ASN A 62 -4.82 4.88 8.49
C ASN A 62 -4.92 3.42 8.03
N MET A 63 -4.67 2.43 8.90
CA MET A 63 -4.64 1.02 8.49
C MET A 63 -5.94 0.58 7.79
N ASN A 64 -7.11 0.89 8.37
CA ASN A 64 -8.39 0.56 7.75
C ASN A 64 -8.59 1.25 6.39
N HIS A 65 -8.21 2.53 6.27
CA HIS A 65 -8.32 3.26 5.00
C HIS A 65 -7.39 2.71 3.92
N ILE A 66 -6.18 2.31 4.32
CA ILE A 66 -5.20 1.67 3.44
C ILE A 66 -5.73 0.32 2.96
N VAL A 67 -6.23 -0.52 3.86
CA VAL A 67 -6.80 -1.83 3.52
C VAL A 67 -8.01 -1.67 2.59
N ASP A 68 -8.97 -0.80 2.93
CA ASP A 68 -10.16 -0.53 2.10
C ASP A 68 -9.77 -0.07 0.68
N TRP A 69 -8.74 0.76 0.56
CA TRP A 69 -8.26 1.22 -0.75
C TRP A 69 -7.62 0.07 -1.53
N ILE A 70 -6.72 -0.69 -0.89
CA ILE A 70 -6.02 -1.80 -1.53
C ILE A 70 -7.02 -2.87 -2.00
N GLU A 71 -8.04 -3.21 -1.21
CA GLU A 71 -9.09 -4.16 -1.62
C GLU A 71 -9.84 -3.72 -2.88
N ARG A 72 -10.09 -2.41 -3.02
CA ARG A 72 -10.89 -1.86 -4.11
C ARG A 72 -10.10 -1.58 -5.38
N PHE A 73 -8.83 -1.22 -5.26
CA PHE A 73 -7.99 -0.82 -6.39
C PHE A 73 -7.03 -1.92 -6.83
N ALA A 74 -6.52 -2.72 -5.91
CA ALA A 74 -5.64 -3.82 -6.25
C ALA A 74 -6.39 -5.13 -6.54
N GLU A 75 -7.75 -5.12 -6.56
CA GLU A 75 -8.82 -6.12 -6.88
C GLU A 75 -8.55 -7.64 -6.73
N ASP A 76 -7.41 -8.02 -6.18
CA ASP A 76 -6.80 -9.32 -6.39
C ASP A 76 -5.81 -9.57 -5.23
N MET A 77 -6.33 -9.67 -4.01
CA MET A 77 -5.54 -10.03 -2.83
C MET A 77 -6.10 -11.21 -2.06
N VAL A 78 -5.19 -12.10 -1.67
CA VAL A 78 -5.45 -13.16 -0.69
C VAL A 78 -4.84 -12.72 0.64
N TYR A 79 -5.68 -12.45 1.63
CA TYR A 79 -5.24 -12.28 3.02
C TYR A 79 -4.63 -13.61 3.52
N SER A 80 -3.38 -13.57 3.97
CA SER A 80 -2.74 -14.69 4.68
C SER A 80 -2.82 -14.51 6.19
#